data_AF-A0A6I8LLM3-F1
#
_entry.id   AF-A0A6I8LLM3-F1
#
_cell.length_a   1.000
_cell.length_b   1.000
_cell.length_c   1.000
_cell.angle_alpha   90.00
_cell.angle_beta   90.00
_cell.angle_gamma   90.00
#
_symmetry.space_group_name_H-M   'P 1'
#
loop_
_entity.id
_entity.type
_entity.pdbx_description
1 polymer ?
#
loop_
_entity_poly.entity_id
_entity_poly.type
_entity_poly.pdbx_seq_one_letter_code
_entity_poly.pdbx_strand_id
1 'polypeptide(L)' 'MIRDTAEFHLYAESSVGPARVTVVVDDVDSCHDELRARGADIVEPPADRPYGMRDFNVRTPDGHLLIFSQPLTEYG' A
#
# COMPACT_ATOMS: atom_id res chain seq x y z
N MET A 1 18.93 4.08 11.36
CA MET A 1 17.81 3.53 12.14
C MET A 1 16.79 4.62 12.35
N ILE A 2 15.77 4.66 11.52
CA ILE A 2 14.63 5.56 11.69
C ILE A 2 13.49 4.71 12.25
N ARG A 3 13.05 5.07 13.46
CA ARG A 3 11.82 4.56 14.08
C ARG A 3 10.77 5.63 13.83
N ASP A 4 10.10 5.59 12.68
CA ASP A 4 8.96 6.45 12.42
C ASP A 4 7.69 5.64 12.59
N THR A 5 7.00 5.89 13.70
CA THR A 5 5.61 5.48 13.87
C THR A 5 4.76 6.38 12.97
N ALA A 6 4.20 5.82 11.88
CA ALA A 6 3.20 6.48 11.08
C ALA A 6 1.80 6.14 11.62
N GLU A 7 1.07 7.15 12.10
CA GLU A 7 -0.33 7.01 12.52
C GLU A 7 -1.23 7.55 11.39
N PHE A 8 -2.04 6.67 10.80
CA PHE A 8 -3.01 7.05 9.76
C PHE A 8 -4.40 7.16 10.40
N HIS A 9 -4.90 8.38 10.57
CA HIS A 9 -6.28 8.64 10.94
C HIS A 9 -7.15 8.81 9.69
N LEU A 10 -8.03 7.83 9.43
CA LEU A 10 -9.05 7.92 8.38
C LEU A 10 -10.39 8.29 9.00
N TYR A 11 -11.01 9.37 8.50
CA TYR A 11 -12.30 9.85 8.95
C TYR A 11 -13.39 9.43 7.95
N ALA A 12 -14.46 8.80 8.45
CA ALA A 12 -15.56 8.28 7.65
C ALA A 12 -16.43 9.34 6.97
N GLU A 13 -16.29 10.62 7.34
CA GLU A 13 -17.05 11.72 6.76
C GLU A 13 -16.11 12.70 6.04
N SER A 14 -15.91 12.48 4.75
CA SER A 14 -15.21 13.43 3.89
C SER A 14 -16.08 13.74 2.67
N SER A 15 -16.43 15.02 2.46
CA SER A 15 -16.95 15.56 1.20
C SER A 15 -15.90 15.50 0.05
N VAL A 16 -14.82 14.74 0.23
CA VAL A 16 -13.71 14.56 -0.69
C VAL A 16 -13.78 13.10 -1.11
N GLY A 17 -13.79 12.85 -2.42
CA GLY A 17 -13.82 11.50 -3.00
C GLY A 17 -12.67 10.61 -2.51
N PRO A 18 -12.68 9.33 -2.88
CA PRO A 18 -11.76 8.35 -2.31
C PRO A 18 -10.29 8.76 -2.46
N ALA A 19 -9.56 8.76 -1.35
CA ALA A 19 -8.14 9.06 -1.31
C ALA A 19 -7.29 7.94 -1.91
N ARG A 20 -6.09 8.29 -2.38
CA ARG A 20 -5.04 7.37 -2.80
C ARG A 20 -3.80 7.63 -1.96
N VAL A 21 -3.31 6.61 -1.26
CA VAL A 21 -2.16 6.70 -0.36
C VAL A 21 -1.13 5.65 -0.74
N THR A 22 0.12 6.06 -0.93
CA THR A 22 1.23 5.14 -1.19
C THR A 22 2.08 4.99 0.06
N VAL A 23 2.34 3.75 0.45
CA VAL A 23 3.21 3.35 1.56
C VAL A 23 4.39 2.59 0.98
N VAL A 24 5.61 3.02 1.32
CA VAL A 24 6.82 2.27 0.95
C VAL A 24 7.11 1.26 2.04
N VAL A 25 7.32 0.00 1.65
CA VAL A 25 7.59 -1.12 2.56
C VAL A 25 8.88 -1.83 2.15
N ASP A 26 9.51 -2.51 3.11
CA ASP A 26 10.72 -3.29 2.86
C ASP A 26 10.46 -4.55 2.03
N ASP A 27 9.32 -5.22 2.27
CA ASP A 27 8.92 -6.45 1.57
C ASP A 27 7.44 -6.39 1.18
N VAL A 28 7.21 -6.09 -0.10
CA VAL A 28 5.88 -5.90 -0.67
C VAL A 28 5.10 -7.21 -0.83
N ASP A 29 5.79 -8.32 -1.10
CA ASP A 29 5.16 -9.64 -1.26
C ASP A 29 4.68 -10.17 0.09
N SER A 30 5.52 -10.05 1.13
CA SER A 30 5.15 -10.41 2.50
C SER A 30 3.96 -9.59 3.01
N CYS A 31 3.95 -8.28 2.76
CA CYS A 31 2.83 -7.41 3.09
C CYS A 31 1.53 -7.81 2.37
N HIS A 32 1.64 -8.16 1.08
CA HIS A 32 0.51 -8.66 0.30
C HIS A 32 -0.05 -9.97 0.86
N ASP A 33 0.80 -10.96 1.16
CA ASP A 33 0.35 -12.24 1.71
C ASP A 33 -0.34 -12.07 3.07
N GLU A 34 0.19 -11.20 3.93
CA GLU A 34 -0.42 -10.86 5.22
C GLU A 34 -1.82 -10.24 5.05
N LEU A 35 -1.94 -9.22 4.20
CA LEU A 35 -3.21 -8.53 3.98
C LEU A 35 -4.24 -9.43 3.29
N ARG A 36 -3.81 -10.24 2.33
CA ARG A 36 -4.64 -11.25 1.68
C ARG A 36 -5.16 -12.28 2.68
N ALA A 37 -4.30 -12.78 3.57
CA ALA A 37 -4.69 -13.73 4.60
C ALA A 37 -5.71 -13.15 5.59
N ARG A 38 -5.71 -11.83 5.78
CA ARG A 38 -6.68 -11.10 6.60
C ARG A 38 -7.96 -10.69 5.86
N GLY A 39 -8.09 -11.04 4.57
CA GLY A 39 -9.28 -10.78 3.78
C GLY A 39 -9.36 -9.36 3.19
N ALA A 40 -8.23 -8.68 3.00
CA ALA A 40 -8.20 -7.39 2.31
C ALA A 40 -8.67 -7.48 0.86
N ASP A 41 -9.34 -6.44 0.35
CA ASP A 41 -9.76 -6.34 -1.07
C ASP A 41 -8.55 -5.97 -1.94
N ILE A 42 -7.84 -7.00 -2.43
CA ILE A 42 -6.70 -6.83 -3.32
C ILE A 42 -7.23 -6.44 -4.72
N VAL A 43 -7.03 -5.19 -5.11
CA VAL A 43 -7.46 -4.64 -6.39
C VAL A 43 -6.49 -5.04 -7.50
N GLU A 44 -5.20 -4.98 -7.21
CA GLU A 44 -4.12 -5.42 -8.11
C GLU A 44 -3.08 -6.18 -7.28
N PRO A 45 -2.63 -7.37 -7.70
CA PRO A 45 -1.58 -8.11 -7.01
C PRO A 45 -0.19 -7.46 -7.22
N PRO A 46 0.84 -7.87 -6.44
CA PRO A 46 2.20 -7.39 -6.60
C PRO A 46 2.71 -7.55 -8.03
N ALA A 47 3.13 -6.44 -8.63
CA ALA A 47 3.70 -6.41 -9.97
C ALA A 47 4.86 -5.43 -10.07
N ASP A 48 5.85 -5.81 -10.86
CA ASP A 48 6.96 -4.93 -11.22
C ASP A 48 6.47 -3.88 -12.20
N ARG A 49 6.76 -2.62 -11.91
CA ARG A 49 6.33 -1.46 -12.66
C ARG A 49 7.49 -0.91 -13.47
N PRO A 50 7.23 -0.35 -14.67
CA PRO A 50 8.27 0.13 -15.57
C PRO A 50 9.12 1.28 -15.01
N TYR A 51 8.67 1.91 -13.92
CA TYR A 51 9.37 2.98 -13.21
C TYR A 51 10.21 2.48 -12.02
N GLY A 52 10.49 1.17 -11.93
CA GLY A 52 11.45 0.63 -10.97
C GLY A 52 10.88 0.34 -9.57
N MET A 53 9.57 0.18 -9.46
CA MET A 53 8.90 -0.21 -8.21
C MET A 53 8.17 -1.54 -8.39
N ARG A 54 8.05 -2.31 -7.33
CA ARG A 54 7.10 -3.42 -7.20
C ARG A 54 5.98 -2.96 -6.28
N ASP A 55 4.73 -3.01 -6.73
CA ASP A 55 3.60 -2.57 -5.91
C ASP A 55 2.33 -3.40 -6.09
N PHE A 56 1.44 -3.31 -5.11
CA PHE A 56 0.08 -3.84 -5.13
C PHE A 56 -0.90 -2.85 -4.52
N ASN A 57 -2.19 -3.01 -4.86
CA ASN A 57 -3.25 -2.10 -4.48
C ASN A 57 -4.30 -2.79 -3.61
N VAL A 58 -4.71 -2.14 -2.53
CA VAL A 58 -5.79 -2.57 -1.63
C VAL A 58 -6.87 -1.51 -1.59
N ARG A 59 -8.13 -1.92 -1.71
CA ARG A 59 -9.26 -1.04 -1.45
C ARG A 59 -9.73 -1.20 0.00
N THR A 60 -9.90 -0.08 0.70
CA THR A 60 -10.50 -0.04 2.03
C THR A 60 -12.04 -0.12 1.94
N PRO A 61 -12.76 -0.50 3.01
CA PRO A 61 -14.23 -0.57 3.01
C PRO A 61 -14.92 0.76 2.63
N ASP A 62 -14.31 1.88 3.02
CA ASP A 62 -14.69 3.26 2.70
C ASP A 62 -14.29 3.70 1.26
N GLY A 63 -13.67 2.82 0.49
CA GLY A 63 -13.40 3.00 -0.94
C GLY A 63 -12.07 3.70 -1.26
N HIS A 64 -11.23 3.99 -0.27
CA HIS A 64 -9.88 4.51 -0.50
C HIS A 64 -8.98 3.44 -1.10
N LEU A 65 -7.92 3.87 -1.78
CA LEU A 65 -6.92 2.99 -2.37
C LEU A 65 -5.58 3.16 -1.65
N LEU A 66 -5.10 2.07 -1.06
CA LEU A 66 -3.77 1.96 -0.50
C LEU A 66 -2.88 1.27 -1.52
N ILE A 67 -1.73 1.87 -1.83
CA ILE A 67 -0.70 1.31 -2.68
C ILE A 67 0.51 0.98 -1.80
N PHE A 68 0.90 -0.29 -1.74
CA PHE A 68 2.11 -0.71 -1.05
C PHE A 68 3.18 -0.93 -2.09
N SER A 69 4.34 -0.29 -1.92
CA SER A 69 5.38 -0.25 -2.93
C SER A 69 6.76 -0.51 -2.34
N GLN A 70 7.62 -1.14 -3.12
CA GLN A 70 9.01 -1.41 -2.79
C GLN A 70 9.87 -1.08 -4.02
N PRO A 71 10.99 -0.36 -3.89
CA PRO A 71 11.91 -0.16 -5.00
C PRO A 71 12.55 -1.49 -5.44
N LEU A 72 12.62 -1.73 -6.76
CA LEU A 72 13.22 -2.94 -7.34
C LEU A 72 14.75 -2.96 -7.25
N THR A 73 15.35 -1.82 -6.97
CA THR A 73 16.79 -1.66 -6.75
C THR A 73 17.02 -0.81 -5.52
N GLU A 74 17.79 -1.35 -4.57
CA GLU A 74 18.46 -0.55 -3.55
C GLU A 74 19.37 0.44 -4.30
N TYR A 75 19.31 1.74 -3.98
CA TYR A 75 20.39 2.64 -4.37
C TYR A 75 21.65 2.15 -3.64
N GLY A 76 22.50 1.43 -4.34
CA GLY A 76 23.85 1.08 -3.88
C GLY A 76 24.70 2.31 -3.64
#